data_AF-A0A3D6DDB0-F1
#
_entry.id   AF-A0A3D6DDB0-F1
#
_cell.length_a   1.000
_cell.length_b   1.000
_cell.length_c   1.000
_cell.angle_alpha   90.00
_cell.angle_beta   90.00
_cell.angle_gamma   90.00
#
_symmetry.space_group_name_H-M   'P 1'
#
loop_
_entity.id
_entity.type
_entity.pdbx_description
1 polymer ?
#
loop_
_entity_poly.entity_id
_entity_poly.type
_entity_poly.pdbx_seq_one_letter_code
_entity_poly.pdbx_strand_id
1 'polypeptide(L)'
;MVPFPLPVGRWGLSNYPVLTVLLNGGISNALIVLTVKSFIGSMITGSFLSPQFVMGLSGGLCAVLTMGSFRKVSGRFSIVGISVAGATANNIVQVLTASLFVKSMAPAAYLPLLLIIGEISAIANAYLSWKTLSVIGGKIV
;
A
#
# COMPACT_ATOMS: atom_id res chain seq x y z
N MET A 1 13.28 -9.16 25.59
CA MET A 1 12.03 -8.81 24.87
C MET A 1 12.35 -7.60 24.01
N VAL A 2 12.83 -7.82 22.79
CA VAL A 2 12.99 -6.70 21.85
C VAL A 2 11.58 -6.24 21.54
N PRO A 3 11.23 -4.96 21.73
CA PRO A 3 9.95 -4.48 21.24
C PRO A 3 10.03 -4.73 19.74
N PHE A 4 9.26 -5.70 19.25
CA PHE A 4 8.98 -5.82 17.83
C PHE A 4 8.65 -4.40 17.43
N PRO A 5 9.41 -3.75 16.53
CA PRO A 5 9.11 -2.38 16.18
C PRO A 5 7.67 -2.46 15.69
N LEU A 6 6.75 -1.97 16.53
CA LEU A 6 5.43 -1.61 16.06
C LEU A 6 5.76 -0.81 14.81
N PRO A 7 5.19 -1.14 13.65
CA PRO A 7 5.39 -0.30 12.49
C PRO A 7 4.76 1.06 12.86
N VAL A 8 5.54 1.91 13.54
CA VAL A 8 5.14 3.23 14.02
C VAL A 8 5.12 4.06 12.75
N GLY A 9 3.99 3.94 12.05
CA GLY A 9 3.59 4.77 10.93
C GLY A 9 4.68 5.00 9.89
N ARG A 10 5.00 3.97 9.08
CA ARG A 10 5.24 4.30 7.66
C ARG A 10 3.91 4.80 7.13
N TRP A 11 3.70 6.11 7.20
CA TRP A 11 2.50 6.77 6.70
C TRP A 11 2.18 6.21 5.32
N GLY A 12 0.95 5.74 5.12
CA GLY A 12 0.54 5.08 3.88
C GLY A 12 0.69 5.96 2.64
N LEU A 13 1.03 7.24 2.83
CA LEU A 13 1.41 8.24 1.84
C LEU A 13 2.44 7.75 0.81
N SER A 14 3.32 6.82 1.17
CA SER A 14 4.26 6.22 0.21
C SER A 14 3.57 5.40 -0.91
N ASN A 15 2.28 5.10 -0.78
CA ASN A 15 1.49 4.38 -1.79
C ASN A 15 0.83 5.30 -2.82
N TYR A 16 0.80 6.63 -2.60
CA TYR A 16 0.28 7.59 -3.59
C TYR A 16 0.92 7.47 -4.99
N PRO A 17 2.26 7.32 -5.15
CA PRO A 17 2.87 7.23 -6.47
C PRO A 17 2.44 5.94 -7.19
N VAL A 18 2.28 4.85 -6.43
CA VAL A 18 1.82 3.56 -6.95
C VAL A 18 0.37 3.67 -7.44
N LEU A 19 -0.51 4.30 -6.68
CA LEU A 19 -1.88 4.57 -7.10
C LEU A 19 -1.94 5.45 -8.36
N THR A 20 -1.15 6.52 -8.38
CA THR A 20 -1.10 7.46 -9.52
C THR A 20 -0.67 6.75 -10.81
N VAL A 21 0.40 5.94 -10.74
CA VAL A 21 0.89 5.16 -11.87
C VAL A 21 -0.10 4.06 -12.24
N LEU A 22 -0.76 3.42 -11.27
CA LEU A 22 -1.80 2.43 -11.55
C LEU A 22 -2.97 3.04 -12.34
N LEU A 23 -3.38 4.26 -12.01
CA LEU A 23 -4.46 4.97 -12.70
C LEU A 23 -4.05 5.45 -14.10
N ASN A 24 -2.82 5.93 -14.30
CA ASN A 24 -2.39 6.44 -15.61
C ASN A 24 -1.81 5.35 -16.53
N GLY A 25 -0.91 4.53 -15.98
CA GLY A 25 -0.08 3.56 -16.71
C GLY A 25 -0.43 2.08 -16.48
N GLY A 26 -1.43 1.78 -15.64
CA GLY A 26 -1.91 0.41 -15.43
C GLY A 26 -1.09 -0.42 -14.43
N ILE A 27 -1.49 -1.69 -14.28
CA ILE A 27 -0.99 -2.59 -13.22
C ILE A 27 0.51 -2.86 -13.37
N SER A 28 0.99 -3.14 -14.59
CA SER A 28 2.40 -3.47 -14.84
C SER A 28 3.34 -2.35 -14.37
N ASN A 29 3.05 -1.11 -14.76
CA ASN A 29 3.85 0.05 -14.35
C ASN A 29 3.77 0.30 -12.83
N ALA A 30 2.61 0.08 -12.22
CA ALA A 30 2.45 0.21 -10.76
C ALA A 30 3.28 -0.82 -9.99
N LEU A 31 3.37 -2.06 -10.48
CA LEU A 31 4.20 -3.11 -9.88
C LEU A 31 5.69 -2.78 -9.94
N ILE A 32 6.16 -2.19 -11.06
CA ILE A 32 7.55 -1.73 -11.19
C ILE A 32 7.83 -0.65 -10.15
N VAL A 33 6.99 0.39 -10.07
CA VAL A 33 7.15 1.48 -9.09
C VAL A 33 7.13 0.97 -7.65
N LEU A 34 6.23 0.04 -7.33
CA LEU A 34 6.16 -0.59 -6.02
C LEU A 34 7.46 -1.36 -5.70
N THR A 35 7.97 -2.15 -6.65
CA THR A 35 9.15 -2.98 -6.41
C THR A 35 10.38 -2.09 -6.21
N VAL A 36 10.58 -1.14 -7.11
CA VAL A 36 11.71 -0.19 -7.06
C VAL A 36 11.68 0.63 -5.77
N LYS A 37 10.53 1.23 -5.41
CA LYS A 37 10.44 2.02 -4.17
C LYS A 37 10.72 1.17 -2.92
N SER A 38 10.27 -0.09 -2.92
CA SER A 38 10.45 -0.98 -1.77
C SER A 38 11.90 -1.41 -1.63
N PHE A 39 12.57 -1.69 -2.76
CA PHE A 39 14.00 -1.99 -2.80
C PHE A 39 14.82 -0.80 -2.28
N ILE A 40 14.67 0.37 -2.90
CA ILE A 40 15.39 1.59 -2.52
C ILE A 40 15.11 1.95 -1.07
N GLY A 41 13.83 1.96 -0.66
CA GLY A 41 13.44 2.27 0.72
C GLY A 41 14.04 1.31 1.74
N SER A 42 14.17 0.02 1.41
CA SER A 42 14.79 -0.97 2.28
C SER A 42 16.31 -0.85 2.36
N MET A 43 16.98 -0.48 1.26
CA MET A 43 18.41 -0.21 1.27
C MET A 43 18.75 1.01 2.11
N ILE A 44 18.00 2.10 1.96
CA ILE A 44 18.19 3.34 2.75
C ILE A 44 17.98 3.07 4.25
N THR A 45 17.01 2.24 4.59
CA THR A 45 16.70 1.91 6.00
C THR A 45 17.53 0.75 6.55
N GLY A 46 18.50 0.22 5.80
CA GLY A 46 19.29 -0.95 6.21
C GLY A 46 18.46 -2.21 6.48
N SER A 47 17.22 -2.24 5.99
CA SER A 47 16.22 -3.29 6.23
C SER A 47 16.06 -4.21 5.02
N PHE A 48 17.05 -4.24 4.13
CA PHE A 48 17.05 -5.08 2.94
C PHE A 48 16.96 -6.56 3.33
N LEU A 49 16.05 -7.31 2.70
CA LEU A 49 15.72 -8.72 3.02
C LEU A 49 15.27 -8.98 4.47
N SER A 50 14.98 -7.94 5.25
CA SER A 50 14.40 -8.10 6.59
C SER A 50 12.94 -8.55 6.52
N PRO A 51 12.36 -9.06 7.63
CA PRO A 51 10.92 -9.30 7.74
C PRO A 51 10.09 -8.08 7.34
N GLN A 52 10.57 -6.87 7.64
CA GLN A 52 9.91 -5.62 7.30
C GLN A 52 9.85 -5.36 5.78
N PHE A 53 10.88 -5.77 5.04
CA PHE A 53 10.86 -5.71 3.57
C PHE A 53 9.82 -6.68 3.00
N VAL A 54 9.80 -7.93 3.46
CA VAL A 54 8.86 -8.95 2.98
C VAL A 54 7.42 -8.57 3.32
N MET A 55 7.17 -8.05 4.52
CA MET A 55 5.88 -7.51 4.94
C MET A 55 5.41 -6.36 4.04
N GLY A 56 6.27 -5.39 3.72
CA GLY A 56 5.92 -4.26 2.86
C GLY A 56 5.69 -4.66 1.40
N LEU A 57 6.52 -5.55 0.86
CA LEU A 57 6.42 -6.00 -0.53
C LEU A 57 5.17 -6.86 -0.75
N SER A 58 4.92 -7.85 0.12
CA SER A 58 3.73 -8.72 0.03
C SER A 58 2.42 -7.93 0.14
N GLY A 59 2.33 -7.03 1.13
CA GLY A 59 1.19 -6.12 1.28
C GLY A 59 0.99 -5.25 0.04
N GLY A 60 2.07 -4.62 -0.44
CA GLY A 60 2.02 -3.75 -1.61
C GLY A 60 1.59 -4.48 -2.88
N LEU A 61 2.08 -5.71 -3.11
CA LEU A 61 1.71 -6.51 -4.28
C LEU A 61 0.22 -6.83 -4.26
N CYS A 62 -0.30 -7.26 -3.10
CA CYS A 62 -1.73 -7.50 -2.93
C CYS A 62 -2.55 -6.22 -3.16
N ALA A 63 -2.08 -5.07 -2.64
CA ALA A 63 -2.74 -3.78 -2.86
C ALA A 63 -2.85 -3.41 -4.34
N VAL A 64 -1.77 -3.55 -5.11
CA VAL A 64 -1.76 -3.24 -6.55
C VAL A 64 -2.72 -4.15 -7.32
N LEU A 65 -2.77 -5.44 -6.97
CA LEU A 65 -3.70 -6.40 -7.58
C LEU A 65 -5.15 -6.07 -7.24
N THR A 66 -5.44 -5.72 -5.98
CA THR A 66 -6.77 -5.29 -5.53
C THR A 66 -7.21 -4.02 -6.24
N MET A 67 -6.37 -2.98 -6.23
CA MET A 67 -6.65 -1.72 -6.93
C MET A 67 -6.87 -1.94 -8.43
N GLY A 68 -6.03 -2.77 -9.06
CA GLY A 68 -6.14 -3.13 -10.46
C GLY A 68 -7.43 -3.87 -10.79
N SER A 69 -7.88 -4.76 -9.90
CA SER A 69 -9.15 -5.49 -10.05
C SER A 69 -10.34 -4.56 -9.91
N PHE A 70 -10.35 -3.68 -8.90
CA PHE A 70 -11.40 -2.68 -8.71
C PHE A 70 -11.48 -1.72 -9.89
N ARG A 71 -10.33 -1.32 -10.45
CA ARG A 71 -10.27 -0.47 -11.64
C ARG A 71 -10.88 -1.13 -12.89
N LYS A 72 -10.73 -2.45 -13.05
CA LYS A 72 -11.33 -3.19 -14.17
C LYS A 72 -12.87 -3.22 -14.10
N VAL A 73 -13.43 -3.10 -12.90
CA VAL A 73 -14.88 -2.93 -12.69
C VAL A 73 -15.24 -1.46 -12.96
N SER A 74 -15.15 -1.06 -14.23
CA SER A 74 -15.31 0.32 -14.69
C SER A 74 -16.65 0.93 -14.24
N GLY A 75 -16.59 2.18 -13.78
CA GLY A 75 -17.78 3.00 -13.48
C GLY A 75 -18.44 2.80 -12.12
N ARG A 76 -18.00 1.85 -11.28
CA ARG A 76 -18.62 1.59 -9.96
C ARG A 76 -17.83 2.15 -8.77
N PHE A 77 -16.52 2.37 -8.93
CA PHE A 77 -15.65 2.76 -7.83
C PHE A 77 -14.94 4.08 -8.10
N SER A 78 -14.99 4.97 -7.10
CA SER A 78 -14.22 6.22 -7.11
C SER A 78 -12.73 5.96 -6.87
N ILE A 79 -11.88 6.93 -7.19
CA ILE A 79 -10.43 6.89 -6.87
C ILE A 79 -10.22 6.63 -5.38
N VAL A 80 -11.06 7.24 -4.52
CA VAL A 80 -11.05 7.00 -3.07
C VAL A 80 -11.34 5.54 -2.76
N GLY A 81 -12.41 4.96 -3.33
CA GLY A 81 -12.76 3.55 -3.11
C GLY A 81 -11.68 2.57 -3.56
N ILE A 82 -11.03 2.84 -4.69
CA ILE A 82 -9.89 2.04 -5.18
C ILE A 82 -8.71 2.12 -4.19
N SER A 83 -8.38 3.32 -3.72
CA SER A 83 -7.29 3.56 -2.76
C SER A 83 -7.55 2.86 -1.42
N VAL A 84 -8.77 3.01 -0.88
CA VAL A 84 -9.27 2.38 0.35
C VAL A 84 -9.15 0.85 0.27
N ALA A 85 -9.69 0.25 -0.79
CA ALA A 85 -9.63 -1.20 -0.98
C ALA A 85 -8.19 -1.72 -1.02
N GLY A 86 -7.30 -1.00 -1.71
CA GLY A 86 -5.88 -1.34 -1.74
C GLY A 86 -5.17 -1.17 -0.40
N ALA A 87 -5.48 -0.11 0.36
CA ALA A 87 -4.91 0.12 1.68
C ALA A 87 -5.35 -0.94 2.70
N THR A 88 -6.64 -1.30 2.71
CA THR A 88 -7.17 -2.42 3.49
C THR A 88 -6.41 -3.71 3.15
N ALA A 89 -6.31 -4.07 1.86
CA ALA A 89 -5.62 -5.28 1.42
C ALA A 89 -4.13 -5.30 1.82
N ASN A 90 -3.44 -4.17 1.66
CA ASN A 90 -2.05 -4.00 2.09
C ASN A 90 -1.88 -4.33 3.58
N ASN A 91 -2.70 -3.71 4.43
CA ASN A 91 -2.55 -3.82 5.88
C ASN A 91 -2.88 -5.23 6.37
N ILE A 92 -3.91 -5.87 5.79
CA ILE A 92 -4.26 -7.27 6.11
C ILE A 92 -3.09 -8.19 5.78
N VAL A 93 -2.56 -8.14 4.55
CA VAL A 93 -1.46 -9.03 4.13
C VAL A 93 -0.17 -8.71 4.88
N GLN A 94 0.11 -7.44 5.16
CA GLN A 94 1.28 -7.04 5.94
C GLN A 94 1.25 -7.63 7.35
N VAL A 95 0.10 -7.59 8.02
CA VAL A 95 -0.10 -8.17 9.36
C VAL A 95 -0.05 -9.70 9.32
N LEU A 96 -0.70 -10.33 8.34
CA LEU A 96 -0.62 -11.79 8.17
C LEU A 96 0.82 -12.25 7.97
N THR A 97 1.57 -11.53 7.13
CA THR A 97 3.00 -11.81 6.89
C THR A 97 3.80 -11.62 8.18
N ALA A 98 3.53 -10.58 8.97
CA ALA A 98 4.15 -10.38 10.28
C ALA A 98 3.87 -11.56 11.23
N SER A 99 2.62 -12.02 11.29
CA SER A 99 2.21 -13.15 12.13
C SER A 99 2.92 -14.45 11.76
N LEU A 100 3.22 -14.65 10.47
CA LEU A 100 4.01 -15.80 10.01
C LEU A 100 5.47 -15.73 10.49
N PHE A 101 6.10 -14.55 10.44
CA PHE A 101 7.48 -14.38 10.93
C PHE A 101 7.59 -14.54 12.45
N VAL A 102 6.64 -14.01 13.21
CA VAL A 102 6.62 -14.07 14.68
C VAL A 102 6.06 -15.41 15.18
N LYS A 103 5.46 -16.22 14.29
CA LYS A 103 4.74 -17.46 14.63
C LYS A 103 3.66 -17.24 15.71
N SER A 104 3.01 -16.09 15.68
CA SER A 104 2.00 -15.67 16.66
C SER A 104 0.98 -14.74 16.00
N MET A 105 -0.26 -14.80 16.46
CA MET A 105 -1.33 -13.88 16.04
C MET A 105 -1.33 -12.55 16.81
N ALA A 106 -0.35 -12.30 17.68
CA ALA A 106 -0.20 -11.03 18.38
C ALA A 106 -0.22 -9.79 17.45
N PRO A 107 0.37 -9.80 16.24
CA PRO A 107 0.26 -8.68 15.31
C PRO A 107 -1.17 -8.39 14.83
N ALA A 108 -2.04 -9.40 14.78
CA ALA A 108 -3.44 -9.25 14.35
C ALA A 108 -4.27 -8.39 15.32
N ALA A 109 -3.88 -8.32 16.60
CA ALA A 109 -4.53 -7.44 17.58
C ALA A 109 -4.40 -5.95 17.20
N TYR A 110 -3.36 -5.58 16.44
CA TYR A 110 -3.15 -4.21 15.97
C TYR A 110 -3.87 -3.91 14.65
N LEU A 111 -4.46 -4.91 13.99
CA LEU A 111 -5.10 -4.75 12.69
C LEU A 111 -6.22 -3.68 12.69
N PRO A 112 -7.13 -3.61 13.69
CA PRO A 112 -8.17 -2.57 13.71
C PRO A 112 -7.59 -1.15 13.71
N LEU A 113 -6.55 -0.92 14.51
CA LEU A 113 -5.85 0.36 14.58
C LEU A 113 -5.14 0.69 13.25
N LEU A 114 -4.45 -0.30 12.67
CA LEU A 114 -3.75 -0.15 11.39
C LEU A 114 -4.72 0.13 10.23
N LEU A 115 -5.91 -0.48 10.24
CA LEU A 115 -6.95 -0.19 9.24
C LEU A 115 -7.41 1.26 9.35
N ILE A 116 -7.76 1.76 10.54
CA ILE A 116 -8.20 3.15 10.72
C ILE A 116 -7.14 4.15 10.20
N ILE A 117 -5.88 3.97 10.60
CA ILE A 117 -4.77 4.84 10.15
C ILE A 117 -4.51 4.68 8.64
N GLY A 118 -4.63 3.45 8.14
CA GLY A 118 -4.48 3.10 6.73
C GLY A 118 -5.53 3.81 5.86
N GLU A 119 -6.78 3.84 6.30
CA GLU A 119 -7.87 4.48 5.57
C GLU A 119 -7.73 6.00 5.49
N ILE A 120 -7.29 6.64 6.59
CA ILE A 120 -6.96 8.07 6.57
C ILE A 120 -5.86 8.35 5.53
N SER A 121 -4.82 7.50 5.52
CA SER A 121 -3.75 7.59 4.52
C SER A 121 -4.25 7.33 3.09
N ALA A 122 -5.23 6.42 2.93
CA ALA A 122 -5.81 6.06 1.64
C ALA A 122 -6.60 7.22 1.03
N ILE A 123 -7.36 7.95 1.84
CA ILE A 123 -8.08 9.16 1.41
C ILE A 123 -7.08 10.24 0.98
N ALA A 124 -6.02 10.46 1.77
CA ALA A 124 -4.97 11.40 1.42
C ALA A 124 -4.26 11.02 0.11
N ASN A 125 -3.94 9.73 -0.06
CA ASN A 125 -3.36 9.20 -1.31
C ASN A 125 -4.25 9.44 -2.52
N ALA A 126 -5.55 9.19 -2.37
CA ALA A 126 -6.52 9.39 -3.44
C ALA A 126 -6.61 10.87 -3.86
N TYR A 127 -6.65 11.79 -2.88
CA TYR A 127 -6.65 13.23 -3.15
C TYR A 127 -5.37 13.68 -3.86
N LEU A 128 -4.21 13.23 -3.39
CA LEU A 128 -2.91 13.55 -4.01
C LEU A 128 -2.83 13.00 -5.43
N SER A 129 -3.22 11.74 -5.64
CA SER A 129 -3.27 11.13 -6.98
C SER A 129 -4.20 11.90 -7.91
N TRP A 130 -5.40 12.27 -7.46
CA TRP A 130 -6.33 13.07 -8.26
C TRP A 130 -5.74 14.42 -8.65
N LYS A 131 -5.15 15.15 -7.70
CA LYS A 131 -4.52 16.44 -7.96
C LYS A 131 -3.36 16.31 -8.94
N THR A 132 -2.50 15.31 -8.75
CA THR A 132 -1.38 15.05 -9.68
C THR A 132 -1.88 14.71 -11.08
N LEU A 133 -2.91 13.85 -11.21
CA LEU A 133 -3.49 13.49 -12.50
C LEU A 133 -4.12 14.69 -13.21
N SER A 134 -4.75 15.61 -12.47
CA SER A 134 -5.31 16.84 -13.04
C SER A 134 -4.25 17.80 -13.60
N VAL A 135 -3.06 17.83 -13.00
CA VAL A 135 -1.95 18.67 -13.48
C VAL A 135 -1.28 18.07 -14.72
N ILE A 136 -1.13 16.74 -14.76
CA ILE A 136 -0.42 16.07 -15.87
C ILE A 136 -1.34 15.69 -17.04
N GLY A 137 -2.62 16.08 -17.01
CA GLY A 137 -3.60 15.69 -18.03
C GLY A 137 -3.85 14.17 -18.09
N GLY A 138 -3.60 13.46 -17.00
CA GLY A 138 -3.79 12.02 -16.91
C GLY A 138 -5.27 11.63 -16.90
N LYS A 139 -5.58 10.36 -17.20
CA LYS A 139 -6.97 9.88 -17.18
C LYS A 139 -7.55 9.93 -15.76
N ILE A 140 -8.45 10.86 -15.50
CA ILE A 140 -9.18 11.00 -14.24
C ILE A 140 -10.50 10.24 -14.37
N VAL A 141 -10.39 8.91 -14.38
CA VAL A 141 -11.50 7.95 -14.56
C VAL A 141 -12.14 8.02 -15.95
#